data_AF-S2N789-F1
#
_entry.id   AF-S2N789-F1
#
_cell.length_a   1.000
_cell.length_b   1.000
_cell.length_c   1.000
_cell.angle_alpha   90.00
_cell.angle_beta   90.00
_cell.angle_gamma   90.00
#
_symmetry.space_group_name_H-M   'P 1'
#
loop_
_entity.id
_entity.type
_entity.pdbx_description
1 polymer ?
#
loop_
_entity_poly.entity_id
_entity_poly.type
_entity_poly.pdbx_seq_one_letter_code
_entity_poly.pdbx_strand_id
1 'polypeptide(L)'
;MTAAGYAVLPDMNPRHFKFDPRIIRALKRRPGAWQYFQSCPPLYQRVRCDTIQIKSHQPKLFRQRLTKFANACQAQQMIGQWRDGGRLPVK
;
A
#
# COMPACT_ATOMS: atom_id res chain seq x y z
N MET A 1 19.47 13.08 13.05
CA MET A 1 18.54 12.39 13.99
C MET A 1 19.15 12.48 15.38
N THR A 2 18.39 12.83 16.43
CA THR A 2 18.89 12.98 17.81
C THR A 2 18.56 11.74 18.66
N ALA A 3 19.25 11.52 19.78
CA ALA A 3 18.96 10.42 20.70
C ALA A 3 17.50 10.44 21.20
N ALA A 4 16.96 11.62 21.50
CA ALA A 4 15.55 11.80 21.87
C ALA A 4 14.59 11.37 20.74
N GLY A 5 14.95 11.60 19.47
CA GLY A 5 14.19 11.13 18.32
C GLY A 5 14.21 9.61 18.16
N TYR A 6 15.32 8.94 18.49
CA TYR A 6 15.40 7.48 18.48
C TYR A 6 14.57 6.84 19.60
N ALA A 7 14.48 7.48 20.77
CA ALA A 7 13.74 6.97 21.93
C ALA A 7 12.22 6.88 21.71
N VAL A 8 11.68 7.66 20.74
CA VAL A 8 10.25 7.70 20.41
C VAL A 8 9.92 7.04 19.07
N LEU A 9 10.88 6.34 18.46
CA LEU A 9 10.61 5.64 17.21
C LEU A 9 9.54 4.56 17.45
N PRO A 10 8.44 4.56 16.68
CA PRO A 10 7.55 3.42 16.67
C PRO A 10 8.29 2.20 16.13
N ASP A 11 7.72 1.02 16.34
CA ASP A 11 8.27 -0.19 15.76
C ASP A 11 8.32 -0.08 14.23
N MET A 12 9.54 0.00 13.69
CA MET A 12 9.80 0.16 12.26
C MET A 12 9.91 -1.20 11.54
N ASN A 13 9.66 -2.33 12.22
CA ASN A 13 9.74 -3.65 11.62
C ASN A 13 8.72 -3.80 10.47
N PRO A 14 9.15 -3.95 9.21
CA PRO A 14 8.24 -4.04 8.08
C PRO A 14 7.31 -5.27 8.13
N ARG A 15 7.67 -6.29 8.92
CA ARG A 15 6.85 -7.51 9.12
C ARG A 15 5.59 -7.23 9.95
N HIS A 16 5.55 -6.12 10.69
CA HIS A 16 4.40 -5.74 11.49
C HIS A 16 3.38 -4.89 10.72
N PHE A 17 3.65 -4.58 9.44
CA PHE A 17 2.70 -3.90 8.58
C PHE A 17 1.44 -4.76 8.40
N LYS A 18 0.28 -4.22 8.79
CA LYS A 18 -1.02 -4.89 8.65
C LYS A 18 -1.81 -4.25 7.52
N PHE A 19 -2.18 -5.07 6.53
CA PHE A 19 -3.11 -4.68 5.48
C PHE A 19 -4.53 -4.59 6.03
N ASP A 20 -5.22 -3.49 5.74
CA ASP A 20 -6.63 -3.34 6.05
C ASP A 20 -7.44 -4.41 5.30
N PRO A 21 -8.27 -5.22 5.99
CA PRO A 21 -9.04 -6.30 5.36
C PRO A 21 -9.93 -5.83 4.21
N ARG A 22 -10.38 -4.56 4.21
CA ARG A 22 -11.18 -3.97 3.12
C ARG A 22 -10.40 -3.91 1.81
N ILE A 23 -9.08 -3.71 1.88
CA ILE A 23 -8.20 -3.68 0.71
C ILE A 23 -8.10 -5.07 0.11
N ILE A 24 -7.80 -6.08 0.93
CA ILE A 24 -7.72 -7.49 0.51
C ILE A 24 -9.03 -7.93 -0.14
N ARG A 25 -10.18 -7.63 0.49
CA ARG A 25 -11.50 -7.95 -0.06
C ARG A 25 -11.79 -7.25 -1.39
N ALA A 26 -11.30 -6.02 -1.61
CA ALA A 26 -11.53 -5.31 -2.86
C ALA A 26 -10.69 -5.88 -4.02
N LEU A 27 -9.47 -6.33 -3.73
CA LEU A 27 -8.60 -6.99 -4.71
C LEU A 27 -9.13 -8.38 -5.08
N LYS A 28 -9.48 -9.22 -4.08
CA LYS A 28 -10.03 -10.56 -4.33
C LYS A 28 -11.35 -10.57 -5.10
N ARG A 29 -12.12 -9.47 -5.06
CA ARG A 29 -13.37 -9.30 -5.82
C ARG A 29 -13.14 -9.03 -7.32
N ARG A 30 -11.92 -8.69 -7.74
CA ARG A 30 -11.58 -8.43 -9.14
C ARG A 30 -10.76 -9.59 -9.70
N PRO A 31 -11.13 -10.17 -10.84
CA PRO A 31 -10.36 -11.24 -11.47
C PRO A 31 -8.89 -10.82 -11.66
N GLY A 32 -7.95 -11.67 -11.24
CA GLY A 32 -6.50 -11.46 -11.42
C GLY A 32 -5.85 -10.37 -10.55
N ALA A 33 -6.62 -9.48 -9.93
CA ALA A 33 -6.07 -8.32 -9.21
C ALA A 33 -5.29 -8.71 -7.95
N TRP A 34 -5.74 -9.73 -7.22
CA TRP A 34 -5.04 -10.22 -6.03
C TRP A 34 -3.70 -10.87 -6.40
N GLN A 35 -3.68 -11.71 -7.42
CA GLN A 35 -2.45 -12.36 -7.90
C GLN A 35 -1.43 -11.34 -8.40
N TYR A 36 -1.87 -10.35 -9.19
CA TYR A 36 -1.00 -9.27 -9.64
C TYR A 36 -0.48 -8.42 -8.47
N PHE A 37 -1.31 -8.11 -7.49
CA PHE A 37 -0.87 -7.39 -6.30
C PHE A 37 0.22 -8.16 -5.55
N GLN A 38 0.06 -9.48 -5.38
CA GLN A 38 1.05 -10.33 -4.73
C GLN A 38 2.38 -10.40 -5.49
N SER A 39 2.37 -10.25 -6.82
CA SER A 39 3.60 -10.23 -7.63
C SER A 39 4.31 -8.88 -7.66
N CYS A 40 3.65 -7.80 -7.20
CA CYS A 40 4.26 -6.48 -7.11
C CYS A 40 5.34 -6.43 -6.02
N PRO A 41 6.34 -5.52 -6.10
CA PRO A 41 7.37 -5.39 -5.08
C PRO A 41 6.83 -5.16 -3.66
N PRO A 42 7.41 -5.76 -2.60
CA PRO A 42 6.93 -5.60 -1.23
C PRO A 42 6.81 -4.15 -0.76
N LEU A 43 7.75 -3.29 -1.21
CA LEU A 43 7.69 -1.86 -0.94
C LEU A 43 6.45 -1.20 -1.58
N TYR A 44 6.15 -1.53 -2.85
CA TYR A 44 4.95 -1.04 -3.53
C TYR A 44 3.70 -1.42 -2.76
N GLN A 45 3.59 -2.69 -2.36
CA GLN A 45 2.43 -3.20 -1.62
C GLN A 45 2.19 -2.38 -0.35
N ARG A 46 3.23 -2.20 0.48
CA ARG A 46 3.15 -1.43 1.73
C ARG A 46 2.77 0.03 1.49
N VAL A 47 3.51 0.75 0.66
CA VAL A 47 3.28 2.19 0.39
C VAL A 47 1.88 2.42 -0.19
N ARG A 48 1.46 1.56 -1.12
CA ARG A 48 0.17 1.73 -1.79
C ARG A 48 -0.99 1.48 -0.84
N CYS A 49 -0.90 0.44 0.00
CA CYS A 49 -1.93 0.15 0.98
C CYS A 49 -1.95 1.18 2.11
N ASP A 50 -0.79 1.60 2.63
CA ASP A 50 -0.68 2.59 3.69
C ASP A 50 -1.34 3.93 3.31
N THR A 51 -1.03 4.43 2.11
CA THR A 51 -1.62 5.68 1.59
C THR A 51 -3.13 5.62 1.33
N ILE A 52 -3.71 4.42 1.26
CA ILE A 52 -5.16 4.20 1.23
C ILE A 52 -5.68 4.13 2.68
N GLN A 53 -5.02 3.35 3.54
CA GLN A 53 -5.36 3.14 4.95
C GLN A 53 -5.40 4.42 5.77
N ILE A 54 -4.45 5.34 5.56
CA ILE A 54 -4.40 6.64 6.26
C ILE A 54 -5.64 7.52 5.98
N LYS A 55 -6.42 7.21 4.94
CA LYS A 55 -7.68 7.89 4.61
C LYS A 55 -8.91 7.18 5.16
N SER A 56 -8.75 6.24 6.10
CA SER A 56 -9.84 5.50 6.76
C SER A 56 -10.94 6.40 7.34
N HIS A 57 -10.57 7.55 7.89
CA HIS A 57 -11.49 8.57 8.44
C HIS A 57 -12.22 9.40 7.39
N GLN A 58 -11.90 9.23 6.09
CA GLN A 58 -12.54 9.94 4.97
C GLN A 58 -13.18 8.92 4.01
N PRO A 59 -14.38 8.40 4.31
CA PRO A 59 -14.95 7.24 3.61
C PRO A 59 -15.11 7.40 2.10
N LYS A 60 -15.45 8.62 1.63
CA LYS A 60 -15.57 8.93 0.20
C LYS A 60 -14.22 8.79 -0.51
N LEU A 61 -13.18 9.44 0.02
CA LEU A 61 -11.84 9.41 -0.55
C LEU A 61 -11.22 8.01 -0.45
N PHE A 62 -11.42 7.32 0.68
CA PHE A 62 -10.98 5.94 0.87
C PHE A 62 -11.54 5.03 -0.22
N ARG A 63 -12.88 5.06 -0.43
CA ARG A 63 -13.54 4.25 -1.46
C ARG A 63 -13.04 4.58 -2.87
N GLN A 64 -12.90 5.87 -3.20
CA GLN A 64 -12.37 6.28 -4.51
C GLN A 64 -10.95 5.76 -4.77
N ARG A 65 -10.04 5.93 -3.79
CA ARG A 65 -8.66 5.43 -3.91
C ARG A 65 -8.61 3.91 -4.00
N LEU A 66 -9.41 3.21 -3.19
CA LEU A 66 -9.49 1.76 -3.18
C LEU A 66 -10.01 1.21 -4.52
N THR A 67 -11.08 1.80 -5.06
CA THR A 67 -11.62 1.42 -6.37
C THR A 67 -10.59 1.65 -7.48
N LYS A 68 -9.94 2.82 -7.52
CA LYS A 68 -8.90 3.12 -8.51
C LYS A 68 -7.74 2.11 -8.44
N PHE A 69 -7.27 1.82 -7.23
CA PHE A 69 -6.19 0.86 -7.01
C PHE A 69 -6.57 -0.54 -7.45
N ALA A 70 -7.75 -1.03 -7.05
CA ALA A 70 -8.19 -2.37 -7.39
C ALA A 70 -8.42 -2.53 -8.90
N ASN A 71 -8.94 -1.50 -9.59
CA ASN A 71 -9.03 -1.49 -11.05
C ASN A 71 -7.65 -1.52 -11.73
N ALA A 72 -6.67 -0.78 -11.20
CA ALA A 72 -5.30 -0.81 -11.72
C ALA A 72 -4.64 -2.19 -11.55
N CYS A 73 -4.84 -2.85 -10.40
CA CYS A 73 -4.36 -4.21 -10.20
C CYS A 73 -5.02 -5.22 -11.15
N GLN A 74 -6.31 -5.06 -11.43
CA GLN A 74 -7.02 -5.88 -12.43
C GLN A 74 -6.44 -5.67 -13.84
N ALA A 75 -6.10 -4.42 -14.18
CA ALA A 75 -5.42 -4.06 -15.42
C ALA A 75 -3.91 -4.37 -15.41
N GLN A 76 -3.40 -5.05 -14.38
CA GLN A 76 -1.99 -5.40 -14.22
C GLN A 76 -1.03 -4.20 -14.31
N GLN A 77 -1.43 -3.07 -13.72
CA GLN A 77 -0.68 -1.82 -13.74
C GLN A 77 -0.35 -1.32 -12.32
N MET A 78 0.94 -1.04 -12.07
CA MET A 78 1.36 -0.28 -10.89
C MET A 78 1.10 1.21 -11.10
N ILE A 79 0.44 1.83 -10.13
CA ILE A 79 0.10 3.27 -10.15
C ILE A 79 0.72 4.06 -9.00
N GLY A 80 1.02 5.33 -9.26
CA GLY A 80 1.59 6.28 -8.31
C GLY A 80 3.12 6.23 -8.25
N GLN A 81 3.73 7.31 -7.77
CA GLN A 81 5.18 7.41 -7.60
C GLN A 81 5.62 6.69 -6.32
N TRP A 82 5.68 5.37 -6.36
CA TRP A 82 6.02 4.54 -5.20
C TRP A 82 7.54 4.31 -5.04
N ARG A 83 8.32 4.47 -6.10
CA ARG A 83 9.76 4.17 -6.16
C ARG A 83 10.64 5.41 -6.03
N ASP A 84 10.05 6.59 -5.78
CA ASP A 84 10.76 7.88 -5.64
C ASP A 84 11.83 8.10 -6.72
N GLY A 85 11.45 8.05 -8.00
CA GLY A 85 12.38 8.20 -9.12
C GLY A 85 13.48 7.13 -9.21
N GLY A 86 13.34 5.99 -8.53
CA GLY A 86 14.35 4.93 -8.48
C GLY A 86 15.21 4.96 -7.22
N ARG A 87 15.02 5.94 -6.33
CA ARG A 87 15.81 6.11 -5.08
C ARG A 87 15.49 5.07 -4.02
N LEU A 88 14.32 4.40 -4.12
CA LEU A 88 13.92 3.38 -3.16
C LEU A 88 14.29 1.96 -3.62
N PRO A 89 14.81 1.12 -2.70
CA PRO A 89 15.17 -0.26 -3.02
C PRO A 89 13.93 -1.11 -3.31
N VAL A 90 14.08 -2.01 -4.28
CA VAL A 90 13.02 -2.94 -4.72
C VAL A 90 13.14 -4.32 -4.06
N LYS A 91 14.26 -4.56 -3.35
CA LYS A 91 14.61 -5.82 -2.70
C LYS A 91 13.78 -6.06 -1.43
#